data_AF-S5UYD2-F1
#
_entry.id   AF-S5UYD2-F1
#
_cell.length_a   1.000
_cell.length_b   1.000
_cell.length_c   1.000
_cell.angle_alpha   90.00
_cell.angle_beta   90.00
_cell.angle_gamma   90.00
#
_symmetry.space_group_name_H-M   'P 1'
#
loop_
_entity.id
_entity.type
_entity.pdbx_description
1 polymer ?
#
loop_
_entity_poly.entity_id
_entity_poly.type
_entity_poly.pdbx_seq_one_letter_code
_entity_poly.pdbx_strand_id
1 'polypeptide(L)'
;MAAAEQVGSGEAAFSKASDVKNDLSGQVAGPAIQAGAIHGDVNITMTGLPSVAEAPDQALAEELRKSSQIWRARFSSVDLVNLPRMAMLAQSNAVAAAARKAGLDSTRPFRGQGMAPGEFVRIVRPLFETWDAEAVALCEHTADKVHRGLLVSFESAMRCSNPPEVPLREPTGVLTKDPHLVFSVGARKVVITFDPRWLTTSTATTTLHDAAQEALVFSGIGTVASVSEGGQIRISALVFGQPETMLQAQFEYVKKSVIPEPPGLAAADFRNELSSLEISEPSRRQFRERGTVGRKNIALLFDEDKVLPGQIDQDVLTQVSRVVPEYRRDLGVAIASLFFNDRGVAVVDLAAHFLAREPALWKSLTVPGLTALIKTCNLAVATVSGVSDEQAEDLHAAMHETVDSYLGCVEVDRSLPLHERLLPAHDDYHVAGAELRLVYSAARRALDEANGEDLEAPLDEWRQRGLFRTVKWEKDLEQSAVEEKEAAMIIEAWLNSQTE
;
A
#
# COMPACT_ATOMS: atom_id res chain seq x y z
N MET A 1 -38.61 -2.41 -57.70
CA MET A 1 -38.05 -3.01 -58.93
C MET A 1 -36.54 -3.05 -58.73
N ALA A 2 -36.03 -4.14 -58.16
CA ALA A 2 -35.41 -5.30 -58.86
C ALA A 2 -33.93 -4.99 -59.18
N ALA A 3 -32.93 -5.39 -58.39
CA ALA A 3 -32.46 -6.73 -57.98
C ALA A 3 -31.66 -7.50 -59.06
N ALA A 4 -30.53 -8.06 -58.59
CA ALA A 4 -29.77 -9.21 -59.10
C ALA A 4 -29.00 -9.02 -60.44
N GLU A 5 -27.92 -9.73 -60.79
CA GLU A 5 -26.91 -10.64 -60.20
C GLU A 5 -25.97 -10.97 -61.37
N GLN A 6 -24.69 -11.25 -61.10
CA GLN A 6 -23.78 -12.08 -61.92
C GLN A 6 -22.48 -12.21 -61.09
N VAL A 7 -22.25 -13.29 -60.33
CA VAL A 7 -21.86 -14.66 -60.69
C VAL A 7 -20.64 -14.73 -61.61
N GLY A 8 -19.49 -15.03 -61.00
CA GLY A 8 -18.24 -15.44 -61.64
C GLY A 8 -17.58 -16.54 -60.80
N SER A 9 -17.56 -17.74 -61.37
CA SER A 9 -17.07 -19.02 -60.86
C SER A 9 -15.55 -19.12 -60.72
N GLY A 10 -15.08 -19.89 -59.74
CA GLY A 10 -13.69 -20.33 -59.62
C GLY A 10 -13.53 -21.54 -58.70
N GLU A 11 -13.65 -22.74 -59.26
CA GLU A 11 -13.22 -24.01 -58.66
C GLU A 11 -11.69 -24.11 -58.60
N ALA A 12 -11.13 -24.59 -57.48
CA ALA A 12 -10.00 -25.54 -57.49
C ALA A 12 -9.70 -26.12 -56.08
N ALA A 13 -10.05 -27.40 -55.93
CA ALA A 13 -9.27 -28.50 -55.36
C ALA A 13 -8.59 -28.37 -53.97
N PHE A 14 -9.18 -29.08 -53.01
CA PHE A 14 -8.51 -29.75 -51.90
C PHE A 14 -7.68 -30.95 -52.40
N SER A 15 -6.42 -31.09 -51.98
CA SER A 15 -5.86 -32.32 -51.35
C SER A 15 -4.34 -32.23 -51.17
N LYS A 16 -3.88 -32.40 -49.93
CA LYS A 16 -3.02 -33.50 -49.45
C LYS A 16 -2.22 -33.06 -48.23
N ALA A 17 -2.47 -33.80 -47.15
CA ALA A 17 -1.65 -33.85 -45.95
C ALA A 17 -0.26 -34.40 -46.30
N SER A 18 0.79 -33.76 -45.78
CA SER A 18 2.12 -34.34 -45.70
C SER A 18 2.51 -34.49 -44.23
N ASP A 19 2.58 -35.74 -43.80
CA ASP A 19 3.25 -36.21 -42.60
C ASP A 19 4.69 -35.69 -42.55
N VAL A 20 5.03 -34.93 -41.51
CA VAL A 20 6.42 -34.62 -41.16
C VAL A 20 6.76 -35.41 -39.90
N LYS A 21 7.51 -36.49 -40.09
CA LYS A 21 8.26 -37.20 -39.04
C LYS A 21 9.42 -36.30 -38.60
N ASN A 22 9.43 -35.91 -37.33
CA ASN A 22 10.60 -35.31 -36.69
C ASN A 22 11.53 -36.43 -36.18
N ASP A 23 12.59 -36.69 -36.93
CA ASP A 23 13.78 -37.39 -36.45
C ASP A 23 14.63 -36.43 -35.61
N LEU A 24 14.65 -36.63 -34.30
CA LEU A 24 15.58 -35.97 -33.38
C LEU A 24 16.70 -36.95 -33.02
N SER A 25 17.73 -37.01 -33.85
CA SER A 25 19.03 -37.58 -33.48
C SER A 25 20.16 -36.69 -33.99
N GLY A 26 20.35 -35.56 -33.31
CA GLY A 26 21.52 -34.70 -33.44
C GLY A 26 22.37 -34.77 -32.18
N GLN A 27 23.30 -35.73 -32.13
CA GLN A 27 24.40 -35.71 -31.17
C GLN A 27 25.33 -34.53 -31.50
N VAL A 28 25.46 -33.58 -30.58
CA VAL A 28 26.50 -32.55 -30.62
C VAL A 28 27.52 -32.87 -29.54
N ALA A 29 28.74 -33.18 -29.97
CA ALA A 29 29.89 -33.42 -29.14
C ALA A 29 30.32 -32.13 -28.41
N GLY A 30 30.27 -32.13 -27.08
CA GLY A 30 30.92 -31.14 -26.24
C GLY A 30 32.36 -31.56 -25.90
N PRO A 31 33.31 -30.62 -25.74
CA PRO A 31 34.69 -30.94 -25.40
C PRO A 31 34.81 -31.40 -23.95
N ALA A 32 35.55 -32.49 -23.76
CA ALA A 32 35.91 -33.03 -22.45
C ALA A 32 36.93 -32.11 -21.75
N ILE A 33 36.55 -31.55 -20.61
CA ILE A 33 37.49 -30.90 -19.68
C ILE A 33 37.87 -31.93 -18.63
N GLN A 34 39.14 -32.32 -18.64
CA GLN A 34 39.80 -33.15 -17.64
C GLN A 34 39.77 -32.46 -16.27
N ALA A 35 39.14 -33.10 -15.29
CA ALA A 35 39.29 -32.76 -13.88
C ALA A 35 40.67 -33.25 -13.39
N GLY A 36 41.65 -32.35 -13.37
CA GLY A 36 42.91 -32.55 -12.66
C GLY A 36 42.68 -32.41 -11.15
N ALA A 37 42.89 -33.49 -10.40
CA ALA A 37 42.92 -33.46 -8.95
C ALA A 37 44.15 -32.66 -8.49
N ILE A 38 43.93 -31.50 -7.87
CA ILE A 38 44.97 -30.74 -7.17
C ILE A 38 44.86 -31.09 -5.68
N HIS A 39 45.73 -31.97 -5.22
CA HIS A 39 46.06 -32.08 -3.80
C HIS A 39 47.00 -30.93 -3.45
N GLY A 40 46.44 -29.90 -2.80
CA GLY A 40 47.19 -28.85 -2.15
C GLY A 40 46.56 -28.59 -0.80
N ASP A 41 47.23 -29.01 0.27
CA ASP A 41 46.89 -28.63 1.63
C ASP A 41 47.09 -27.12 1.79
N VAL A 42 46.00 -26.37 1.69
CA VAL A 42 45.97 -24.95 2.02
C VAL A 42 45.67 -24.83 3.51
N ASN A 43 46.73 -24.71 4.32
CA ASN A 43 46.62 -24.26 5.70
C ASN A 43 46.18 -22.80 5.73
N ILE A 44 44.88 -22.55 5.88
CA ILE A 44 44.35 -21.22 6.19
C ILE A 44 44.56 -20.97 7.69
N THR A 45 45.60 -20.21 8.01
CA THR A 45 45.78 -19.67 9.36
C THR A 45 44.75 -18.56 9.56
N MET A 46 43.65 -18.83 10.28
CA MET A 46 42.73 -17.78 10.74
C MET A 46 43.39 -16.99 11.87
N THR A 47 44.19 -15.99 11.51
CA THR A 47 44.62 -14.93 12.42
C THR A 47 43.67 -13.75 12.32
N GLY A 48 42.98 -13.46 13.43
CA GLY A 48 42.43 -12.14 13.75
C GLY A 48 40.96 -11.95 13.40
N LEU A 49 40.10 -12.08 14.42
CA LEU A 49 38.81 -11.39 14.49
C LEU A 49 39.03 -9.87 14.37
N PRO A 50 38.31 -9.15 13.49
CA PRO A 50 38.03 -7.74 13.72
C PRO A 50 36.69 -7.63 14.46
N SER A 51 36.74 -7.62 15.79
CA SER A 51 35.66 -7.03 16.59
C SER A 51 35.97 -5.54 16.75
N VAL A 52 34.93 -4.70 16.69
CA VAL A 52 34.90 -3.23 16.94
C VAL A 52 34.75 -2.37 15.67
N ALA A 53 33.62 -2.52 14.97
CA ALA A 53 33.08 -1.49 14.05
C ALA A 53 31.54 -1.55 13.84
N GLU A 54 30.79 -2.45 14.49
CA GLU A 54 29.38 -2.74 14.14
C GLU A 54 28.34 -1.76 14.74
N ALA A 55 28.68 -1.03 15.80
CA ALA A 55 27.72 -0.17 16.51
C ALA A 55 27.20 1.07 15.73
N PRO A 56 28.03 1.86 15.00
CA PRO A 56 27.53 3.04 14.27
C PRO A 56 26.68 2.67 13.05
N ASP A 57 27.00 1.56 12.37
CA ASP A 57 26.27 1.11 11.19
C ASP A 57 24.89 0.55 11.56
N GLN A 58 24.77 -0.10 12.72
CA GLN A 58 23.49 -0.63 13.19
C GLN A 58 22.52 0.48 13.63
N ALA A 59 23.01 1.51 14.34
CA ALA A 59 22.20 2.66 14.73
C ALA A 59 21.72 3.46 13.51
N LEU A 60 22.60 3.66 12.51
CA LEU A 60 22.23 4.29 11.24
C LEU A 60 21.22 3.45 10.46
N ALA A 61 21.41 2.13 10.41
CA ALA A 61 20.47 1.22 9.74
C ALA A 61 19.09 1.25 10.42
N GLU A 62 19.03 1.27 11.75
CA GLU A 62 17.77 1.40 12.49
C GLU A 62 17.11 2.76 12.25
N GLU A 63 17.88 3.84 12.22
CA GLU A 63 17.34 5.17 11.92
C GLU A 63 16.82 5.27 10.48
N LEU A 64 17.50 4.66 9.51
CA LEU A 64 17.03 4.57 8.13
C LEU A 64 15.80 3.68 7.99
N ARG A 65 15.71 2.56 8.74
CA ARG A 65 14.49 1.74 8.81
C ARG A 65 13.32 2.55 9.38
N LYS A 66 13.53 3.29 10.47
CA LYS A 66 12.53 4.21 11.05
C LYS A 66 12.12 5.34 10.09
N SER A 67 13.03 5.72 9.19
CA SER A 67 12.79 6.74 8.16
C SER A 67 12.26 6.16 6.85
N SER A 68 12.22 4.84 6.72
CA SER A 68 11.64 4.13 5.59
C SER A 68 10.12 4.22 5.73
N GLN A 69 9.47 4.64 4.66
CA GLN A 69 8.02 4.73 4.60
C GLN A 69 7.53 3.94 3.39
N ILE A 70 6.32 3.41 3.51
CA ILE A 70 5.61 2.82 2.38
C ILE A 70 5.37 3.93 1.36
N TRP A 71 5.97 3.81 0.18
CA TRP A 71 5.87 4.80 -0.89
C TRP A 71 4.59 4.62 -1.69
N ARG A 72 3.65 5.55 -1.53
CA ARG A 72 2.41 5.62 -2.33
C ARG A 72 2.28 6.99 -2.98
N ALA A 73 2.13 7.01 -4.30
CA ALA A 73 2.09 8.25 -5.06
C ALA A 73 0.86 8.33 -5.98
N ARG A 74 0.06 9.37 -5.79
CA ARG A 74 -0.97 9.75 -6.76
C ARG A 74 -0.38 10.70 -7.79
N PHE A 75 -0.43 10.29 -9.06
CA PHE A 75 0.12 11.05 -10.18
C PHE A 75 -0.99 11.69 -11.01
N SER A 76 -0.88 12.99 -11.30
CA SER A 76 -1.66 13.61 -12.38
C SER A 76 -1.12 13.18 -13.75
N SER A 77 0.21 13.12 -13.89
CA SER A 77 0.92 12.49 -15.00
C SER A 77 2.02 11.57 -14.48
N VAL A 78 2.17 10.39 -15.11
CA VAL A 78 3.35 9.53 -14.91
C VAL A 78 4.28 9.80 -16.07
N ASP A 79 5.44 10.43 -15.84
CA ASP A 79 6.31 10.91 -16.91
C ASP A 79 7.39 9.89 -17.28
N LEU A 80 7.90 9.14 -16.30
CA LEU A 80 8.91 8.10 -16.48
C LEU A 80 8.49 6.81 -15.76
N VAL A 81 8.62 5.67 -16.43
CA VAL A 81 8.64 4.35 -15.76
C VAL A 81 9.74 3.49 -16.36
N ASN A 82 10.84 3.31 -15.62
CA ASN A 82 11.97 2.49 -16.03
C ASN A 82 11.67 1.00 -15.80
N LEU A 83 10.89 0.40 -16.70
CA LEU A 83 10.39 -0.98 -16.56
C LEU A 83 11.48 -2.02 -16.22
N PRO A 84 12.63 -2.08 -16.92
CA PRO A 84 13.66 -3.07 -16.61
C PRO A 84 14.18 -2.98 -15.18
N ARG A 85 14.24 -1.76 -14.63
CA ARG A 85 14.71 -1.55 -13.26
C ARG A 85 13.61 -1.72 -12.23
N MET A 86 12.37 -1.37 -12.58
CA MET A 86 11.20 -1.67 -11.74
C MET A 86 11.06 -3.16 -11.49
N ALA A 87 11.40 -4.02 -12.47
CA ALA A 87 11.41 -5.47 -12.30
C ALA A 87 12.33 -5.97 -11.17
N MET A 88 13.31 -5.16 -10.75
CA MET A 88 14.23 -5.50 -9.66
C MET A 88 13.67 -5.19 -8.26
N LEU A 89 12.55 -4.48 -8.15
CA LEU A 89 11.91 -4.18 -6.87
C LEU A 89 11.05 -5.33 -6.37
N ALA A 90 10.87 -5.41 -5.04
CA ALA A 90 9.83 -6.22 -4.44
C ALA A 90 8.45 -5.80 -4.97
N GLN A 91 7.55 -6.75 -5.19
CA GLN A 91 6.20 -6.54 -5.74
C GLN A 91 6.13 -6.02 -7.20
N SER A 92 7.24 -6.06 -7.95
CA SER A 92 7.29 -5.63 -9.36
C SER A 92 6.39 -6.43 -10.33
N ASN A 93 5.90 -7.58 -9.87
CA ASN A 93 4.98 -8.45 -10.63
C ASN A 93 3.71 -7.72 -11.08
N ALA A 94 3.17 -6.81 -10.26
CA ALA A 94 1.98 -6.04 -10.60
C ALA A 94 2.22 -5.09 -11.78
N VAL A 95 3.37 -4.42 -11.83
CA VAL A 95 3.76 -3.57 -12.98
C VAL A 95 4.06 -4.39 -14.20
N ALA A 96 4.78 -5.50 -14.05
CA ALA A 96 5.05 -6.39 -15.17
C ALA A 96 3.74 -6.94 -15.76
N ALA A 97 2.76 -7.27 -14.91
CA ALA A 97 1.42 -7.67 -15.34
C ALA A 97 0.67 -6.53 -16.04
N ALA A 98 0.74 -5.31 -15.51
CA ALA A 98 0.17 -4.12 -16.14
C ALA A 98 0.77 -3.85 -17.53
N ALA A 99 2.10 -3.96 -17.67
CA ALA A 99 2.79 -3.81 -18.95
C ALA A 99 2.34 -4.87 -19.97
N ARG A 100 2.27 -6.15 -19.56
CA ARG A 100 1.75 -7.22 -20.43
C ARG A 100 0.30 -6.99 -20.84
N LYS A 101 -0.56 -6.57 -19.90
CA LYS A 101 -1.97 -6.27 -20.15
C LYS A 101 -2.16 -5.12 -21.14
N ALA A 102 -1.27 -4.12 -21.09
CA ALA A 102 -1.24 -3.02 -22.05
C ALA A 102 -0.66 -3.39 -23.43
N GLY A 103 -0.15 -4.61 -23.60
CA GLY A 103 0.50 -5.06 -24.83
C GLY A 103 1.90 -4.46 -25.05
N LEU A 104 2.57 -4.07 -23.97
CA LEU A 104 3.86 -3.39 -24.01
C LEU A 104 5.02 -4.40 -24.03
N ASP A 105 5.94 -4.26 -25.00
CA ASP A 105 7.20 -4.99 -25.04
C ASP A 105 8.21 -4.31 -24.10
N SER A 106 8.42 -4.89 -22.93
CA SER A 106 9.31 -4.37 -21.88
C SER A 106 10.79 -4.40 -22.26
N THR A 107 11.16 -5.03 -23.37
CA THR A 107 12.55 -5.06 -23.88
C THR A 107 12.85 -3.88 -24.82
N ARG A 108 11.82 -3.12 -25.21
CA ARG A 108 11.93 -1.99 -26.13
C ARG A 108 11.57 -0.67 -25.43
N PRO A 109 12.11 0.47 -25.91
CA PRO A 109 11.68 1.80 -25.47
C PRO A 109 10.17 2.00 -25.61
N PHE A 110 9.56 2.83 -24.76
CA PHE A 110 8.13 3.13 -24.87
C PHE A 110 7.76 3.80 -26.20
N ARG A 111 8.65 4.67 -26.70
CA ARG A 111 8.43 5.33 -27.98
C ARG A 111 8.46 4.33 -29.13
N GLY A 112 7.43 4.38 -29.98
CA GLY A 112 7.30 3.51 -31.14
C GLY A 112 6.43 2.27 -30.92
N GLN A 113 5.88 2.08 -29.71
CA GLN A 113 4.97 0.98 -29.39
C GLN A 113 3.47 1.34 -29.54
N GLY A 114 3.16 2.37 -30.34
CA GLY A 114 1.77 2.79 -30.59
C GLY A 114 1.07 3.32 -29.33
N MET A 115 -0.11 2.80 -29.03
CA MET A 115 -0.96 3.20 -27.89
C MET A 115 -0.59 2.50 -26.58
N ALA A 116 0.25 1.46 -26.62
CA ALA A 116 0.57 0.62 -25.47
C ALA A 116 1.13 1.42 -24.27
N PRO A 117 2.02 2.44 -24.43
CA PRO A 117 2.49 3.24 -23.30
C PRO A 117 1.38 4.03 -22.59
N GLY A 118 0.42 4.58 -23.34
CA GLY A 118 -0.72 5.30 -22.76
C GLY A 118 -1.65 4.37 -21.99
N GLU A 119 -1.94 3.20 -22.55
CA GLU A 119 -2.73 2.17 -21.88
C GLU A 119 -2.01 1.62 -20.63
N PHE A 120 -0.69 1.46 -20.70
CA PHE A 120 0.13 1.08 -19.56
C PHE A 120 0.04 2.12 -18.44
N VAL A 121 0.22 3.41 -18.74
CA VAL A 121 0.07 4.50 -17.75
C VAL A 121 -1.31 4.46 -17.09
N ARG A 122 -2.37 4.25 -17.89
CA ARG A 122 -3.75 4.15 -17.39
C ARG A 122 -3.93 3.00 -16.39
N ILE A 123 -3.31 1.85 -16.63
CA ILE A 123 -3.41 0.66 -15.77
C ILE A 123 -2.50 0.77 -14.55
N VAL A 124 -1.28 1.32 -14.70
CA VAL A 124 -0.28 1.35 -13.63
C VAL A 124 -0.48 2.49 -12.65
N ARG A 125 -1.11 3.60 -13.05
CA ARG A 125 -1.30 4.76 -12.18
C ARG A 125 -2.00 4.39 -10.85
N PRO A 126 -3.14 3.66 -10.84
CA PRO A 126 -3.75 3.21 -9.58
C PRO A 126 -2.86 2.29 -8.75
N LEU A 127 -1.96 1.52 -9.39
CA LEU A 127 -1.03 0.64 -8.68
C LEU A 127 0.02 1.44 -7.89
N PHE A 128 0.42 2.63 -8.34
CA PHE A 128 1.32 3.49 -7.58
C PHE A 128 0.65 4.09 -6.34
N GLU A 129 -0.68 4.15 -6.30
CA GLU A 129 -1.44 4.63 -5.13
C GLU A 129 -1.49 3.59 -4.01
N THR A 130 -1.31 2.31 -4.34
CA THR A 130 -1.39 1.18 -3.40
C THR A 130 -0.11 0.37 -3.35
N TRP A 131 0.99 0.91 -3.90
CA TRP A 131 2.27 0.22 -3.87
C TRP A 131 2.87 0.27 -2.48
N ASP A 132 3.23 -0.88 -1.92
CA ASP A 132 3.89 -0.96 -0.62
C ASP A 132 5.42 -1.05 -0.72
N ALA A 133 6.05 -0.12 -1.45
CA ALA A 133 7.50 -0.10 -1.61
C ALA A 133 8.12 0.70 -0.48
N GLU A 134 8.86 0.04 0.40
CA GLU A 134 9.63 0.71 1.43
C GLU A 134 10.74 1.57 0.83
N ALA A 135 10.64 2.88 1.00
CA ALA A 135 11.63 3.84 0.54
C ALA A 135 11.88 4.92 1.59
N VAL A 136 13.14 5.34 1.72
CA VAL A 136 13.49 6.44 2.62
C VAL A 136 13.08 7.76 1.98
N ALA A 137 12.18 8.49 2.63
CA ALA A 137 11.76 9.81 2.18
C ALA A 137 12.94 10.78 2.22
N LEU A 138 13.28 11.39 1.08
CA LEU A 138 14.40 12.31 0.99
C LEU A 138 14.00 13.71 1.45
N CYS A 139 14.35 14.03 2.70
CA CYS A 139 14.10 15.31 3.35
C CYS A 139 15.34 15.78 4.12
N GLU A 140 15.29 16.96 4.75
CA GLU A 140 16.46 17.53 5.45
C GLU A 140 17.01 16.60 6.54
N HIS A 141 16.16 15.81 7.18
CA HIS A 141 16.53 14.89 8.27
C HIS A 141 17.21 13.59 7.80
N THR A 142 16.98 13.20 6.55
CA THR A 142 17.45 11.92 5.98
C THR A 142 18.52 12.11 4.92
N ALA A 143 18.61 13.30 4.30
CA ALA A 143 19.55 13.59 3.22
C ALA A 143 21.02 13.37 3.62
N ASP A 144 21.37 13.53 4.90
CA ASP A 144 22.73 13.27 5.39
C ASP A 144 23.07 11.79 5.54
N LYS A 145 22.05 10.93 5.62
CA LYS A 145 22.15 9.51 5.98
C LYS A 145 22.05 8.57 4.77
N VAL A 146 21.65 9.10 3.61
CA VAL A 146 21.52 8.29 2.40
C VAL A 146 22.88 7.82 1.89
N HIS A 147 22.93 6.59 1.38
CA HIS A 147 24.13 5.97 0.81
C HIS A 147 23.79 5.22 -0.48
N ARG A 148 24.83 4.87 -1.25
CA ARG A 148 24.67 4.19 -2.55
C ARG A 148 23.88 2.88 -2.38
N GLY A 149 22.92 2.65 -3.29
CA GLY A 149 22.06 1.48 -3.32
C GLY A 149 20.74 1.65 -2.58
N LEU A 150 20.63 2.65 -1.69
CA LEU A 150 19.41 2.91 -0.93
C LEU A 150 18.27 3.33 -1.87
N LEU A 151 17.07 2.78 -1.62
CA LEU A 151 15.84 3.20 -2.29
C LEU A 151 15.28 4.44 -1.59
N VAL A 152 15.05 5.50 -2.34
CA VAL A 152 14.60 6.79 -1.81
C VAL A 152 13.38 7.28 -2.57
N SER A 153 12.43 7.85 -1.84
CA SER A 153 11.32 8.61 -2.42
C SER A 153 11.61 10.11 -2.37
N PHE A 154 11.04 10.85 -3.30
CA PHE A 154 11.23 12.29 -3.38
C PHE A 154 9.95 12.98 -3.85
N GLU A 155 9.67 14.16 -3.34
CA GLU A 155 8.64 15.07 -3.83
C GLU A 155 9.14 16.52 -3.65
N SER A 156 9.39 17.23 -4.74
CA SER A 156 9.92 18.60 -4.67
C SER A 156 9.65 19.36 -5.96
N ALA A 157 9.66 20.69 -5.89
CA ALA A 157 9.86 21.52 -7.07
C ALA A 157 11.26 21.28 -7.63
N MET A 158 11.35 20.93 -8.91
CA MET A 158 12.60 20.58 -9.60
C MET A 158 12.69 21.31 -10.94
N ARG A 159 13.91 21.62 -11.34
CA ARG A 159 14.20 22.08 -12.70
C ARG A 159 14.78 20.94 -13.53
N CYS A 160 14.40 20.86 -14.80
CA CYS A 160 15.06 19.97 -15.74
C CYS A 160 16.28 20.65 -16.35
N SER A 161 17.43 19.99 -16.25
CA SER A 161 18.64 20.37 -16.97
C SER A 161 18.81 19.45 -18.17
N ASN A 162 19.20 20.01 -19.31
CA ASN A 162 19.34 19.30 -20.58
C ASN A 162 18.05 18.54 -20.97
N PRO A 163 16.89 19.20 -21.12
CA PRO A 163 15.65 18.52 -21.44
C PRO A 163 15.80 17.62 -22.68
N PRO A 164 15.14 16.45 -22.70
CA PRO A 164 15.39 15.44 -23.71
C PRO A 164 15.02 15.92 -25.12
N GLU A 165 15.99 15.90 -26.04
CA GLU A 165 15.76 16.27 -27.43
C GLU A 165 14.89 15.22 -28.17
N VAL A 166 14.15 15.68 -29.18
CA VAL A 166 13.43 14.80 -30.11
C VAL A 166 14.26 14.65 -31.40
N PRO A 167 14.61 13.42 -31.84
CA PRO A 167 14.22 12.14 -31.28
C PRO A 167 14.97 11.77 -30.00
N LEU A 168 14.26 11.12 -29.05
CA LEU A 168 14.83 10.66 -27.78
C LEU A 168 16.08 9.82 -28.01
N ARG A 169 17.17 10.19 -27.33
CA ARG A 169 18.47 9.52 -27.42
C ARG A 169 18.79 8.77 -26.12
N GLU A 170 19.63 7.75 -26.25
CA GLU A 170 20.20 7.06 -25.10
C GLU A 170 21.07 8.01 -24.27
N PRO A 171 21.04 7.90 -22.94
CA PRO A 171 21.92 8.68 -22.08
C PRO A 171 23.37 8.29 -22.35
N THR A 172 24.24 9.30 -22.46
CA THR A 172 25.68 9.13 -22.73
C THR A 172 26.47 8.69 -21.50
N GLY A 173 25.86 8.78 -20.31
CA GLY A 173 26.50 8.63 -19.01
C GLY A 173 27.14 9.92 -18.48
N VAL A 174 27.22 10.96 -19.31
CA VAL A 174 27.81 12.26 -18.98
C VAL A 174 26.72 13.20 -18.50
N LEU A 175 26.70 13.50 -17.20
CA LEU A 175 25.64 14.31 -16.57
C LEU A 175 25.41 15.67 -17.24
N THR A 176 26.48 16.33 -17.70
CA THR A 176 26.38 17.64 -18.35
C THR A 176 25.73 17.61 -19.73
N LYS A 177 25.56 16.43 -20.33
CA LYS A 177 24.91 16.23 -21.62
C LYS A 177 23.57 15.51 -21.50
N ASP A 178 23.41 14.72 -20.45
CA ASP A 178 22.22 13.90 -20.24
C ASP A 178 21.11 14.67 -19.52
N PRO A 179 19.83 14.36 -19.82
CA PRO A 179 18.70 14.93 -19.11
C PRO A 179 18.67 14.50 -17.66
N HIS A 180 18.39 15.46 -16.78
CA HIS A 180 18.25 15.20 -15.35
C HIS A 180 17.40 16.27 -14.67
N LEU A 181 16.75 15.90 -13.57
CA LEU A 181 16.08 16.85 -12.69
C LEU A 181 17.02 17.26 -11.56
N VAL A 182 16.92 18.52 -11.14
CA VAL A 182 17.70 19.07 -10.03
C VAL A 182 16.82 19.79 -9.02
N PHE A 183 17.11 19.57 -7.75
CA PHE A 183 16.56 20.31 -6.62
C PHE A 183 17.53 20.28 -5.44
N SER A 184 17.19 20.94 -4.35
CA SER A 184 18.00 20.96 -3.13
C SER A 184 17.18 20.51 -1.93
N VAL A 185 17.84 19.84 -0.99
CA VAL A 185 17.29 19.42 0.29
C VAL A 185 18.26 19.88 1.37
N GLY A 186 17.87 20.90 2.15
CA GLY A 186 18.79 21.62 3.02
C GLY A 186 20.01 22.12 2.25
N ALA A 187 21.21 21.75 2.71
CA ALA A 187 22.46 22.10 2.05
C ALA A 187 22.86 21.18 0.89
N ARG A 188 22.14 20.08 0.66
CA ARG A 188 22.51 19.07 -0.35
C ARG A 188 21.83 19.31 -1.68
N LYS A 189 22.61 19.22 -2.76
CA LYS A 189 22.08 19.22 -4.14
C LYS A 189 21.71 17.80 -4.55
N VAL A 190 20.47 17.61 -4.98
CA VAL A 190 19.96 16.34 -5.47
C VAL A 190 19.85 16.37 -7.00
N VAL A 191 20.33 15.32 -7.65
CA VAL A 191 20.30 15.14 -9.10
C VAL A 191 19.63 13.83 -9.43
N ILE A 192 18.47 13.89 -10.07
CA ILE A 192 17.74 12.71 -10.53
C ILE A 192 18.04 12.48 -12.00
N THR A 193 18.75 11.39 -12.28
CA THR A 193 19.08 10.93 -13.63
C THR A 193 18.07 9.90 -14.11
N PHE A 194 17.73 9.97 -15.40
CA PHE A 194 16.79 9.05 -16.02
C PHE A 194 17.18 8.77 -17.48
N ASP A 195 16.71 7.63 -18.00
CA ASP A 195 16.92 7.26 -19.41
C ASP A 195 15.67 7.68 -20.21
N PRO A 196 15.80 8.62 -21.17
CA PRO A 196 14.67 9.16 -21.93
C PRO A 196 13.87 8.12 -22.70
N ARG A 197 14.43 6.95 -22.99
CA ARG A 197 13.72 5.86 -23.68
C ARG A 197 12.52 5.31 -22.90
N TRP A 198 12.50 5.56 -21.60
CA TRP A 198 11.44 5.13 -20.67
C TRP A 198 10.46 6.25 -20.32
N LEU A 199 10.50 7.38 -21.05
CA LEU A 199 9.45 8.40 -20.95
C LEU A 199 8.15 7.85 -21.52
N THR A 200 7.09 7.96 -20.75
CA THR A 200 5.81 7.27 -21.00
C THR A 200 5.07 7.82 -22.20
N THR A 201 5.23 9.11 -22.48
CA THR A 201 4.37 9.87 -23.39
C THR A 201 5.13 11.05 -24.00
N SER A 202 4.62 11.59 -25.11
CA SER A 202 5.13 12.86 -25.66
C SER A 202 4.90 14.02 -24.69
N THR A 203 3.83 13.98 -23.90
CA THR A 203 3.55 14.97 -22.85
C THR A 203 4.63 14.99 -21.78
N ALA A 204 5.20 13.83 -21.41
CA ALA A 204 6.36 13.79 -20.51
C ALA A 204 7.56 14.59 -21.05
N THR A 205 7.76 14.59 -22.39
CA THR A 205 8.80 15.41 -23.01
C THR A 205 8.48 16.90 -22.85
N THR A 206 7.22 17.30 -23.07
CA THR A 206 6.77 18.69 -22.87
C THR A 206 6.94 19.13 -21.41
N THR A 207 6.48 18.32 -20.45
CA THR A 207 6.60 18.61 -19.02
C THR A 207 8.06 18.84 -18.61
N LEU A 208 9.00 18.06 -19.16
CA LEU A 208 10.43 18.24 -18.89
C LEU A 208 11.01 19.51 -19.54
N HIS A 209 10.50 19.93 -20.70
CA HIS A 209 10.88 21.22 -21.30
C HIS A 209 10.34 22.40 -20.49
N ASP A 210 9.10 22.31 -20.01
CA ASP A 210 8.50 23.31 -19.14
C ASP A 210 9.29 23.41 -17.83
N ALA A 211 9.67 22.25 -17.26
CA ALA A 211 10.53 22.16 -16.08
C ALA A 211 11.93 22.78 -16.28
N ALA A 212 12.40 22.94 -17.53
CA ALA A 212 13.66 23.63 -17.81
C ALA A 212 13.50 25.17 -17.69
N GLN A 213 12.31 25.69 -17.96
CA GLN A 213 11.99 27.12 -17.85
C GLN A 213 11.61 27.50 -16.42
N GLU A 214 10.72 26.72 -15.81
CA GLU A 214 10.17 26.95 -14.48
C GLU A 214 10.28 25.68 -13.62
N ALA A 215 10.48 25.83 -12.31
CA ALA A 215 10.51 24.64 -11.45
C ALA A 215 9.11 24.04 -11.33
N LEU A 216 8.95 22.75 -11.63
CA LEU A 216 7.70 22.02 -11.50
C LEU A 216 7.81 20.98 -10.39
N VAL A 217 6.69 20.69 -9.71
CA VAL A 217 6.68 19.66 -8.67
C VAL A 217 6.67 18.28 -9.34
N PHE A 218 7.67 17.47 -8.97
CA PHE A 218 7.72 16.05 -9.33
C PHE A 218 7.76 15.21 -8.07
N SER A 219 7.09 14.06 -8.12
CA SER A 219 7.11 13.02 -7.11
C SER A 219 7.63 11.73 -7.73
N GLY A 220 8.26 10.85 -6.95
CA GLY A 220 8.81 9.61 -7.49
C GLY A 220 9.67 8.82 -6.50
N ILE A 221 10.25 7.75 -7.04
CA ILE A 221 11.14 6.83 -6.31
C ILE A 221 12.33 6.47 -7.19
N GLY A 222 13.49 6.31 -6.57
CA GLY A 222 14.74 6.02 -7.26
C GLY A 222 15.78 5.41 -6.34
N THR A 223 16.84 4.85 -6.93
CA THR A 223 17.98 4.32 -6.17
C THR A 223 19.10 5.34 -6.11
N VAL A 224 19.73 5.49 -4.96
CA VAL A 224 20.90 6.36 -4.80
C VAL A 224 22.07 5.74 -5.57
N ALA A 225 22.47 6.37 -6.66
CA ALA A 225 23.57 5.90 -7.49
C ALA A 225 24.94 6.26 -6.88
N SER A 226 25.04 7.44 -6.26
CA SER A 226 26.27 7.92 -5.62
C SER A 226 25.99 9.12 -4.70
N VAL A 227 26.80 9.28 -3.66
CA VAL A 227 26.87 10.49 -2.84
C VAL A 227 28.30 11.01 -2.95
N SER A 228 28.47 12.24 -3.43
CA SER A 228 29.80 12.87 -3.54
C SER A 228 30.29 13.39 -2.18
N GLU A 229 31.60 13.59 -2.04
CA GLU A 229 32.20 14.21 -0.84
C GLU A 229 31.64 15.61 -0.56
N GLY A 230 31.24 16.35 -1.60
CA GLY A 230 30.60 17.67 -1.49
C GLY A 230 29.11 17.63 -1.17
N GLY A 231 28.55 16.47 -0.78
CA GLY A 231 27.14 16.33 -0.38
C GLY A 231 26.14 16.28 -1.53
N GLN A 232 26.58 16.24 -2.80
CA GLN A 232 25.69 16.00 -3.94
C GLN A 232 25.20 14.55 -3.95
N ILE A 233 23.87 14.38 -3.99
CA ILE A 233 23.21 13.07 -4.07
C ILE A 233 22.76 12.84 -5.51
N ARG A 234 23.22 11.76 -6.14
CA ARG A 234 22.76 11.34 -7.45
C ARG A 234 21.80 10.17 -7.31
N ILE A 235 20.59 10.33 -7.83
CA ILE A 235 19.54 9.32 -7.83
C ILE A 235 19.35 8.82 -9.27
N SER A 236 19.14 7.53 -9.43
CA SER A 236 18.69 6.93 -10.67
C SER A 236 17.20 6.63 -10.55
N ALA A 237 16.38 7.38 -11.29
CA ALA A 237 14.94 7.27 -11.21
C ALA A 237 14.45 5.90 -11.67
N LEU A 238 13.45 5.39 -10.95
CA LEU A 238 12.68 4.21 -11.33
C LEU A 238 11.33 4.64 -11.88
N VAL A 239 10.63 5.52 -11.18
CA VAL A 239 9.41 6.20 -11.64
C VAL A 239 9.41 7.63 -11.13
N PHE A 240 8.92 8.55 -11.95
CA PHE A 240 8.53 9.88 -11.51
C PHE A 240 7.41 10.43 -12.39
N GLY A 241 6.75 11.46 -11.87
CA GLY A 241 5.74 12.21 -12.58
C GLY A 241 5.28 13.41 -11.77
N GLN A 242 4.29 14.13 -12.29
CA GLN A 242 3.68 15.22 -11.54
C GLN A 242 2.67 14.64 -10.55
N PRO A 243 2.80 14.93 -9.24
CA PRO A 243 1.81 14.47 -8.28
C PRO A 243 0.44 15.10 -8.58
N GLU A 244 -0.62 14.43 -8.17
CA GLU A 244 -1.96 15.00 -8.19
C GLU A 244 -2.07 16.07 -7.11
N THR A 245 -2.52 17.26 -7.49
CA THR A 245 -2.77 18.35 -6.52
C THR A 245 -4.06 18.09 -5.74
N MET A 246 -4.18 18.67 -4.54
CA MET A 246 -5.42 18.58 -3.73
C MET A 246 -6.66 19.03 -4.53
N LEU A 247 -6.55 20.11 -5.29
CA LEU A 247 -7.64 20.64 -6.12
C LEU A 247 -8.06 19.65 -7.21
N GLN A 248 -7.09 19.01 -7.88
CA GLN A 248 -7.36 18.00 -8.90
C GLN A 248 -8.06 16.77 -8.30
N ALA A 249 -7.58 16.30 -7.14
CA ALA A 249 -8.20 15.18 -6.44
C ALA A 249 -9.64 15.49 -6.01
N GLN A 250 -9.89 16.70 -5.48
CA GLN A 250 -11.25 17.14 -5.13
C GLN A 250 -12.14 17.23 -6.38
N PHE A 251 -11.62 17.78 -7.49
CA PHE A 251 -12.36 17.84 -8.74
C PHE A 251 -12.70 16.45 -9.29
N GLU A 252 -11.76 15.51 -9.24
CA GLU A 252 -11.99 14.12 -9.64
C GLU A 252 -12.99 13.40 -8.74
N TYR A 253 -13.03 13.74 -7.44
CA TYR A 253 -14.10 13.31 -6.54
C TYR A 253 -15.46 13.84 -7.00
N VAL A 254 -15.61 15.15 -7.15
CA VAL A 254 -16.88 15.79 -7.58
C VAL A 254 -17.40 15.19 -8.89
N LYS A 255 -16.51 14.86 -9.82
CA LYS A 255 -16.86 14.24 -11.10
C LYS A 255 -17.37 12.80 -10.98
N LYS A 256 -16.91 12.04 -9.97
CA LYS A 256 -17.23 10.63 -9.75
C LYS A 256 -18.30 10.40 -8.68
N SER A 257 -18.54 11.41 -7.84
CA SER A 257 -19.53 11.42 -6.79
C SER A 257 -20.92 11.23 -7.38
N VAL A 258 -21.68 10.28 -6.84
CA VAL A 258 -23.07 10.02 -7.24
C VAL A 258 -24.04 10.55 -6.19
N ILE A 259 -23.59 10.63 -4.94
CA ILE A 259 -24.36 11.18 -3.81
C ILE A 259 -23.83 12.56 -3.40
N PRO A 260 -24.61 13.35 -2.62
CA PRO A 260 -24.17 14.64 -2.10
C PRO A 260 -22.91 14.51 -1.23
N GLU A 261 -22.07 15.54 -1.26
CA GLU A 261 -20.87 15.61 -0.45
C GLU A 261 -21.21 15.57 1.06
N PRO A 262 -20.53 14.72 1.86
CA PRO A 262 -20.78 14.65 3.28
C PRO A 262 -20.33 15.93 4.00
N PRO A 263 -21.03 16.38 5.05
CA PRO A 263 -20.61 17.52 5.84
C PRO A 263 -19.26 17.24 6.52
N GLY A 264 -18.41 18.27 6.59
CA GLY A 264 -17.10 18.19 7.23
C GLY A 264 -15.99 17.61 6.35
N LEU A 265 -16.23 17.39 5.06
CA LEU A 265 -15.16 17.05 4.12
C LEU A 265 -14.27 18.29 3.87
N ALA A 266 -12.96 18.15 4.10
CA ALA A 266 -12.00 19.23 4.00
C ALA A 266 -10.99 18.99 2.87
N ALA A 267 -10.35 20.07 2.37
CA ALA A 267 -9.30 19.95 1.34
C ALA A 267 -8.13 19.04 1.77
N ALA A 268 -7.84 18.99 3.06
CA ALA A 268 -6.82 18.10 3.64
C ALA A 268 -7.14 16.61 3.40
N ASP A 269 -8.43 16.25 3.27
CA ASP A 269 -8.88 14.88 3.02
C ASP A 269 -8.52 14.37 1.62
N PHE A 270 -8.04 15.27 0.75
CA PHE A 270 -7.61 14.99 -0.61
C PHE A 270 -6.10 15.13 -0.82
N ARG A 271 -5.31 15.31 0.25
CA ARG A 271 -3.83 15.45 0.19
C ARG A 271 -3.15 14.17 -0.25
N ASN A 272 -2.07 14.28 -1.03
CA ASN A 272 -1.23 13.13 -1.40
C ASN A 272 -0.36 12.71 -0.21
N GLU A 273 -0.22 11.41 0.07
CA GLU A 273 0.46 10.90 1.27
C GLU A 273 1.95 11.30 1.31
N LEU A 274 2.57 11.46 0.13
CA LEU A 274 3.97 11.90 -0.03
C LEU A 274 4.18 13.41 0.03
N SER A 275 3.13 14.22 0.09
CA SER A 275 3.25 15.67 0.27
C SER A 275 3.63 15.97 1.71
N SER A 276 4.80 15.50 2.12
CA SER A 276 5.35 15.52 3.47
C SER A 276 6.30 16.69 3.71
N LEU A 277 6.25 17.71 2.83
CA LEU A 277 6.90 19.01 3.04
C LEU A 277 6.39 19.78 4.29
N GLU A 278 5.55 19.15 5.11
CA GLU A 278 5.19 19.55 6.47
C GLU A 278 5.37 18.40 7.49
N ILE A 279 6.41 17.56 7.36
CA ILE A 279 6.95 16.81 8.53
C ILE A 279 7.68 17.77 9.50
N SER A 280 7.66 19.07 9.22
CA SER A 280 7.92 20.10 10.22
C SER A 280 6.69 20.26 11.12
N GLU A 281 6.78 19.63 12.29
CA GLU A 281 5.84 19.63 13.41
C GLU A 281 4.71 18.59 13.30
N PRO A 282 4.78 17.44 14.04
CA PRO A 282 3.55 16.86 14.58
C PRO A 282 2.74 18.03 15.11
N SER A 283 1.54 18.19 14.56
CA SER A 283 0.61 19.29 14.75
C SER A 283 0.91 20.00 16.05
N ARG A 284 1.56 21.15 15.94
CA ARG A 284 1.97 21.99 17.06
C ARG A 284 0.82 21.99 18.06
N ARG A 285 1.06 21.32 19.19
CA ARG A 285 0.20 21.22 20.37
C ARG A 285 -0.57 22.52 20.55
N GLN A 286 -1.77 22.61 19.99
CA GLN A 286 -2.77 23.49 20.58
C GLN A 286 -3.09 22.78 21.88
N PHE A 287 -2.52 23.33 22.95
CA PHE A 287 -2.86 23.04 24.33
C PHE A 287 -4.37 22.78 24.43
N ARG A 288 -4.76 21.50 24.38
CA ARG A 288 -6.00 21.10 25.01
C ARG A 288 -5.71 21.27 26.50
N GLU A 289 -6.36 22.28 27.07
CA GLU A 289 -6.60 22.37 28.49
C GLU A 289 -6.88 20.96 29.03
N ARG A 290 -6.35 20.62 30.22
CA ARG A 290 -6.57 19.35 30.92
C ARG A 290 -8.07 19.14 31.16
N GLY A 291 -8.80 18.79 30.12
CA GLY A 291 -10.14 18.25 30.14
C GLY A 291 -10.04 16.75 30.35
N THR A 292 -11.05 16.19 31.01
CA THR A 292 -11.32 14.76 31.16
C THR A 292 -10.68 13.91 30.07
N VAL A 293 -9.88 12.90 30.46
CA VAL A 293 -9.25 11.93 29.53
C VAL A 293 -10.34 11.32 28.66
N GLY A 294 -10.54 11.90 27.47
CA GLY A 294 -11.54 11.43 26.52
C GLY A 294 -11.07 10.09 26.00
N ARG A 295 -11.81 9.03 26.33
CA ARG A 295 -11.64 7.74 25.67
C ARG A 295 -12.33 7.83 24.30
N LYS A 296 -11.68 7.28 23.29
CA LYS A 296 -12.15 7.20 21.92
C LYS A 296 -12.14 5.77 21.43
N ASN A 297 -12.85 5.57 20.34
CA ASN A 297 -12.88 4.31 19.60
C ASN A 297 -12.16 4.56 18.27
N ILE A 298 -11.33 3.61 17.84
CA ILE A 298 -10.60 3.69 16.57
C ILE A 298 -10.83 2.43 15.76
N ALA A 299 -10.81 2.56 14.44
CA ALA A 299 -10.88 1.46 13.48
C ALA A 299 -9.53 1.38 12.79
N LEU A 300 -8.91 0.21 12.86
CA LEU A 300 -7.64 -0.14 12.22
C LEU A 300 -7.97 -0.96 10.98
N LEU A 301 -7.49 -0.54 9.80
CA LEU A 301 -7.77 -1.22 8.54
C LEU A 301 -6.60 -2.11 8.12
N PHE A 302 -6.92 -3.28 7.57
CA PHE A 302 -5.97 -4.30 7.15
C PHE A 302 -6.27 -4.81 5.74
N ASP A 303 -5.22 -5.22 5.04
CA ASP A 303 -5.27 -5.99 3.80
C ASP A 303 -5.56 -7.46 4.14
N GLU A 304 -6.82 -7.86 3.99
CA GLU A 304 -7.29 -9.20 4.33
C GLU A 304 -6.63 -10.27 3.45
N ASP A 305 -6.22 -9.91 2.23
CA ASP A 305 -5.60 -10.83 1.28
C ASP A 305 -4.17 -11.23 1.68
N LYS A 306 -3.55 -10.52 2.65
CA LYS A 306 -2.18 -10.75 3.14
C LYS A 306 -2.13 -11.49 4.48
N VAL A 307 -3.27 -11.80 5.09
CA VAL A 307 -3.32 -12.38 6.45
C VAL A 307 -3.94 -13.78 6.45
N LEU A 308 -3.51 -14.60 7.40
CA LEU A 308 -4.17 -15.87 7.71
C LEU A 308 -5.35 -15.62 8.67
N PRO A 309 -6.36 -16.51 8.71
CA PRO A 309 -7.42 -16.42 9.70
C PRO A 309 -6.85 -16.32 11.13
N GLY A 310 -7.35 -15.37 11.93
CA GLY A 310 -6.90 -15.11 13.31
C GLY A 310 -5.60 -14.28 13.44
N GLN A 311 -4.89 -14.02 12.34
CA GLN A 311 -3.64 -13.24 12.38
C GLN A 311 -3.90 -11.77 12.76
N ILE A 312 -5.00 -11.16 12.30
CA ILE A 312 -5.35 -9.79 12.68
C ILE A 312 -5.62 -9.71 14.19
N ASP A 313 -6.35 -10.67 14.75
CA ASP A 313 -6.62 -10.78 16.18
C ASP A 313 -5.34 -10.83 16.99
N GLN A 314 -4.42 -11.68 16.55
CA GLN A 314 -3.08 -11.80 17.11
C GLN A 314 -2.33 -10.47 17.08
N ASP A 315 -2.24 -9.84 15.91
CA ASP A 315 -1.43 -8.63 15.73
C ASP A 315 -2.01 -7.46 16.53
N VAL A 316 -3.32 -7.27 16.50
CA VAL A 316 -4.02 -6.22 17.25
C VAL A 316 -3.85 -6.42 18.76
N LEU A 317 -4.14 -7.60 19.30
CA LEU A 317 -4.04 -7.85 20.74
C LEU A 317 -2.59 -7.78 21.23
N THR A 318 -1.64 -8.20 20.41
CA THR A 318 -0.21 -8.05 20.70
C THR A 318 0.17 -6.57 20.78
N GLN A 319 -0.19 -5.75 19.79
CA GLN A 319 0.18 -4.33 19.83
C GLN A 319 -0.57 -3.56 20.92
N VAL A 320 -1.85 -3.85 21.17
CA VAL A 320 -2.62 -3.28 22.28
C VAL A 320 -1.96 -3.59 23.62
N SER A 321 -1.54 -4.85 23.84
CA SER A 321 -0.83 -5.25 25.07
C SER A 321 0.59 -4.68 25.17
N ARG A 322 1.18 -4.20 24.08
CA ARG A 322 2.48 -3.52 24.09
C ARG A 322 2.34 -2.02 24.38
N VAL A 323 1.40 -1.36 23.71
CA VAL A 323 1.24 0.10 23.72
C VAL A 323 0.49 0.57 24.96
N VAL A 324 -0.59 -0.11 25.34
CA VAL A 324 -1.41 0.32 26.48
C VAL A 324 -0.84 -0.30 27.76
N PRO A 325 -0.48 0.49 28.78
CA PRO A 325 0.00 -0.06 30.05
C PRO A 325 -1.08 -0.88 30.75
N GLU A 326 -0.71 -1.99 31.40
CA GLU A 326 -1.66 -2.91 32.07
C GLU A 326 -2.69 -2.20 32.95
N TYR A 327 -2.28 -1.27 33.80
CA TYR A 327 -3.17 -0.56 34.73
C TYR A 327 -4.19 0.38 34.04
N ARG A 328 -4.09 0.58 32.72
CA ARG A 328 -5.02 1.36 31.90
C ARG A 328 -5.78 0.51 30.88
N ARG A 329 -5.56 -0.81 30.85
CA ARG A 329 -6.26 -1.71 29.92
C ARG A 329 -7.65 -1.98 30.44
N ASP A 330 -8.60 -1.42 29.72
CA ASP A 330 -10.03 -1.61 29.86
C ASP A 330 -10.60 -1.28 28.47
N LEU A 331 -10.32 -2.18 27.53
CA LEU A 331 -10.43 -1.96 26.09
C LEU A 331 -11.25 -3.07 25.46
N GLY A 332 -12.22 -2.70 24.63
CA GLY A 332 -12.88 -3.64 23.73
C GLY A 332 -12.14 -3.73 22.40
N VAL A 333 -12.12 -4.93 21.81
CA VAL A 333 -11.57 -5.19 20.48
C VAL A 333 -12.56 -6.05 19.71
N ALA A 334 -12.88 -5.67 18.48
CA ALA A 334 -13.64 -6.50 17.56
C ALA A 334 -13.08 -6.46 16.16
N ILE A 335 -13.24 -7.55 15.42
CA ILE A 335 -12.63 -7.73 14.10
C ILE A 335 -13.71 -8.22 13.13
N ALA A 336 -13.78 -7.58 11.96
CA ALA A 336 -14.66 -8.02 10.89
C ALA A 336 -14.07 -7.73 9.51
N SER A 337 -14.44 -8.56 8.54
CA SER A 337 -14.23 -8.29 7.12
C SER A 337 -15.20 -7.21 6.65
N LEU A 338 -14.71 -6.20 5.93
CA LEU A 338 -15.50 -5.13 5.36
C LEU A 338 -16.02 -5.50 3.98
N PHE A 339 -17.33 -5.62 3.86
CA PHE A 339 -17.98 -5.86 2.58
C PHE A 339 -18.62 -4.58 2.04
N PHE A 340 -17.92 -3.91 1.13
CA PHE A 340 -18.49 -2.80 0.36
C PHE A 340 -19.36 -3.36 -0.77
N ASN A 341 -20.66 -3.46 -0.52
CA ASN A 341 -21.60 -3.93 -1.54
C ASN A 341 -21.86 -2.80 -2.55
N ASP A 342 -21.47 -3.02 -3.80
CA ASP A 342 -21.46 -2.07 -4.93
C ASP A 342 -22.87 -1.74 -5.47
N ARG A 343 -23.87 -1.60 -4.58
CA ARG A 343 -25.30 -1.38 -4.89
C ARG A 343 -25.58 0.04 -5.45
N GLY A 344 -24.81 0.46 -6.45
CA GLY A 344 -24.95 1.74 -7.15
C GLY A 344 -24.32 2.95 -6.44
N VAL A 345 -23.63 2.75 -5.31
CA VAL A 345 -22.86 3.81 -4.64
C VAL A 345 -21.43 3.77 -5.17
N ALA A 346 -20.89 4.91 -5.58
CA ALA A 346 -19.51 4.96 -6.02
C ALA A 346 -18.56 4.75 -4.84
N VAL A 347 -17.50 3.96 -5.03
CA VAL A 347 -16.48 3.71 -3.99
C VAL A 347 -15.90 5.00 -3.40
N VAL A 348 -15.80 6.05 -4.21
CA VAL A 348 -15.31 7.36 -3.75
C VAL A 348 -16.25 8.01 -2.73
N ASP A 349 -17.55 7.77 -2.87
CA ASP A 349 -18.57 8.27 -1.95
C ASP A 349 -18.52 7.52 -0.63
N LEU A 350 -18.31 6.20 -0.69
CA LEU A 350 -18.12 5.36 0.49
C LEU A 350 -16.90 5.85 1.29
N ALA A 351 -15.76 6.08 0.62
CA ALA A 351 -14.56 6.60 1.27
C ALA A 351 -14.79 8.00 1.88
N ALA A 352 -15.45 8.91 1.16
CA ALA A 352 -15.75 10.25 1.66
C ALA A 352 -16.65 10.20 2.91
N HIS A 353 -17.75 9.45 2.87
CA HIS A 353 -18.69 9.35 3.99
C HIS A 353 -18.13 8.56 5.18
N PHE A 354 -17.12 7.72 4.95
CA PHE A 354 -16.42 7.01 6.02
C PHE A 354 -15.41 7.93 6.74
N LEU A 355 -14.85 8.92 6.05
CA LEU A 355 -13.79 9.78 6.61
C LEU A 355 -14.26 11.19 7.01
N ALA A 356 -15.37 11.68 6.46
CA ALA A 356 -15.85 13.05 6.65
C ALA A 356 -16.76 13.20 7.86
N ARG A 357 -16.45 14.18 8.72
CA ARG A 357 -17.28 14.60 9.85
C ARG A 357 -16.91 16.02 10.26
N GLU A 358 -17.85 16.73 10.87
CA GLU A 358 -17.58 17.96 11.63
C GLU A 358 -17.90 17.76 13.14
N PRO A 359 -16.96 18.02 14.07
CA PRO A 359 -15.54 18.29 13.84
C PRO A 359 -14.83 17.10 13.18
N ALA A 360 -13.71 17.37 12.50
CA ALA A 360 -12.95 16.36 11.76
C ALA A 360 -12.53 15.18 12.66
N LEU A 361 -12.72 13.97 12.15
CA LEU A 361 -12.22 12.74 12.76
C LEU A 361 -10.70 12.73 12.77
N TRP A 362 -10.10 12.15 13.80
CA TRP A 362 -8.70 11.73 13.70
C TRP A 362 -8.58 10.56 12.71
N LYS A 363 -7.64 10.64 11.77
CA LYS A 363 -7.47 9.64 10.70
C LYS A 363 -6.07 9.72 10.09
N SER A 364 -5.56 8.58 9.64
CA SER A 364 -4.31 8.50 8.86
C SER A 364 -4.56 8.40 7.35
N LEU A 365 -5.81 8.18 6.93
CA LEU A 365 -6.19 7.94 5.54
C LEU A 365 -6.84 9.16 4.90
N THR A 366 -6.65 9.27 3.58
CA THR A 366 -7.30 10.27 2.71
C THR A 366 -8.45 9.63 1.94
N VAL A 367 -9.39 10.44 1.42
CA VAL A 367 -10.50 9.92 0.60
C VAL A 367 -9.98 9.18 -0.63
N PRO A 368 -9.01 9.71 -1.40
CA PRO A 368 -8.45 8.99 -2.52
C PRO A 368 -7.69 7.72 -2.10
N GLY A 369 -6.92 7.77 -1.00
CA GLY A 369 -6.20 6.61 -0.47
C GLY A 369 -7.14 5.46 -0.12
N LEU A 370 -8.18 5.73 0.68
CA LEU A 370 -9.19 4.73 1.01
C LEU A 370 -9.98 4.26 -0.22
N THR A 371 -10.26 5.15 -1.18
CA THR A 371 -10.91 4.78 -2.45
C THR A 371 -10.07 3.79 -3.25
N ALA A 372 -8.74 3.96 -3.26
CA ALA A 372 -7.83 3.05 -3.93
C ALA A 372 -7.82 1.69 -3.24
N LEU A 373 -7.67 1.68 -1.90
CA LEU A 373 -7.67 0.45 -1.09
C LEU A 373 -8.94 -0.39 -1.30
N ILE A 374 -10.13 0.22 -1.21
CA ILE A 374 -11.42 -0.49 -1.42
C ILE A 374 -11.49 -1.14 -2.82
N LYS A 375 -10.80 -0.59 -3.83
CA LYS A 375 -10.81 -1.14 -5.20
C LYS A 375 -9.80 -2.26 -5.42
N THR A 376 -8.75 -2.33 -4.60
CA THR A 376 -7.58 -3.17 -4.90
C THR A 376 -7.47 -4.40 -4.03
N CYS A 377 -7.98 -4.38 -2.81
CA CYS A 377 -7.86 -5.48 -1.85
C CYS A 377 -9.16 -5.68 -1.07
N ASN A 378 -9.34 -6.88 -0.52
CA ASN A 378 -10.33 -7.12 0.52
C ASN A 378 -9.87 -6.46 1.82
N LEU A 379 -10.75 -5.70 2.45
CA LEU A 379 -10.42 -4.94 3.66
C LEU A 379 -10.98 -5.65 4.88
N ALA A 380 -10.17 -5.80 5.92
CA ALA A 380 -10.63 -6.14 7.25
C ALA A 380 -10.48 -4.94 8.18
N VAL A 381 -11.29 -4.87 9.22
CA VAL A 381 -11.26 -3.82 10.23
C VAL A 381 -11.15 -4.42 11.62
N ALA A 382 -10.30 -3.84 12.45
CA ALA A 382 -10.30 -4.07 13.89
C ALA A 382 -10.69 -2.78 14.60
N THR A 383 -11.81 -2.80 15.33
CA THR A 383 -12.20 -1.67 16.20
C THR A 383 -11.59 -1.86 17.58
N VAL A 384 -10.92 -0.84 18.09
CA VAL A 384 -10.40 -0.79 19.47
C VAL A 384 -11.11 0.33 20.22
N SER A 385 -11.84 -0.01 21.28
CA SER A 385 -12.58 0.92 22.11
C SER A 385 -11.81 1.27 23.38
N GLY A 386 -12.05 2.48 23.91
CA GLY A 386 -11.50 2.88 25.22
C GLY A 386 -10.08 3.46 25.22
N VAL A 387 -9.49 3.75 24.05
CA VAL A 387 -8.13 4.31 23.94
C VAL A 387 -8.12 5.83 24.12
N SER A 388 -7.02 6.37 24.67
CA SER A 388 -6.78 7.83 24.66
C SER A 388 -6.17 8.30 23.33
N ASP A 389 -6.20 9.62 23.09
CA ASP A 389 -5.59 10.24 21.89
C ASP A 389 -4.11 9.81 21.71
N GLU A 390 -3.30 9.89 22.78
CA GLU A 390 -1.88 9.48 22.73
C GLU A 390 -1.72 7.98 22.41
N GLN A 391 -2.57 7.12 22.99
CA GLN A 391 -2.52 5.69 22.74
C GLN A 391 -2.96 5.31 21.33
N ALA A 392 -3.88 6.06 20.73
CA ALA A 392 -4.28 5.86 19.34
C ALA A 392 -3.12 6.16 18.38
N GLU A 393 -2.37 7.24 18.62
CA GLU A 393 -1.16 7.57 17.86
C GLU A 393 -0.06 6.53 18.04
N ASP A 394 0.22 6.14 19.29
CA ASP A 394 1.21 5.11 19.60
C ASP A 394 0.85 3.76 18.98
N LEU A 395 -0.44 3.40 18.98
CA LEU A 395 -0.92 2.16 18.36
C LEU A 395 -0.81 2.22 16.83
N HIS A 396 -1.17 3.34 16.21
CA HIS A 396 -0.97 3.54 14.78
C HIS A 396 0.49 3.38 14.38
N ALA A 397 1.41 4.01 15.13
CA ALA A 397 2.85 3.90 14.89
C ALA A 397 3.37 2.46 15.08
N ALA A 398 2.96 1.79 16.15
CA ALA A 398 3.38 0.41 16.44
C ALA A 398 2.86 -0.58 15.37
N MET A 399 1.61 -0.41 14.93
CA MET A 399 1.03 -1.22 13.85
C MET A 399 1.78 -1.02 12.54
N HIS A 400 2.04 0.24 12.16
CA HIS A 400 2.79 0.55 10.94
C HIS A 400 4.23 0.01 10.96
N GLU A 401 4.86 -0.08 12.14
CA GLU A 401 6.23 -0.61 12.26
C GLU A 401 6.28 -2.14 12.19
N THR A 402 5.23 -2.84 12.63
CA THR A 402 5.32 -4.28 12.94
C THR A 402 4.36 -5.18 12.18
N VAL A 403 3.34 -4.62 11.52
CA VAL A 403 2.27 -5.40 10.88
C VAL A 403 2.19 -5.06 9.40
N ASP A 404 2.74 -5.94 8.56
CA ASP A 404 2.83 -5.75 7.10
C ASP A 404 1.45 -5.58 6.40
N SER A 405 0.39 -6.13 6.99
CA SER A 405 -0.97 -6.03 6.45
C SER A 405 -1.70 -4.76 6.88
N TYR A 406 -1.13 -3.95 7.76
CA TYR A 406 -1.77 -2.74 8.27
C TYR A 406 -1.80 -1.62 7.23
N LEU A 407 -2.97 -1.00 7.04
CA LEU A 407 -3.20 0.00 6.00
C LEU A 407 -3.43 1.41 6.54
N GLY A 408 -3.95 1.56 7.77
CA GLY A 408 -4.23 2.86 8.37
C GLY A 408 -5.32 2.82 9.44
N CYS A 409 -5.73 3.98 9.94
CA CYS A 409 -6.75 4.11 10.97
C CYS A 409 -7.65 5.33 10.83
N VAL A 410 -8.82 5.24 11.47
CA VAL A 410 -9.81 6.32 11.60
C VAL A 410 -10.49 6.26 12.98
N GLU A 411 -10.85 7.42 13.53
CA GLU A 411 -11.69 7.54 14.71
C GLU A 411 -13.12 7.08 14.41
N VAL A 412 -13.64 6.19 15.25
CA VAL A 412 -14.97 5.60 15.11
C VAL A 412 -16.00 6.50 15.77
N ASP A 413 -16.84 7.07 14.93
CA ASP A 413 -18.09 7.71 15.34
C ASP A 413 -19.32 6.91 14.94
N ARG A 414 -20.03 6.34 15.92
CA ARG A 414 -21.27 5.58 15.70
C ARG A 414 -22.46 6.46 15.29
N SER A 415 -22.34 7.78 15.36
CA SER A 415 -23.37 8.67 14.79
C SER A 415 -23.32 8.76 13.27
N LEU A 416 -22.23 8.27 12.64
CA LEU A 416 -22.13 8.17 11.19
C LEU A 416 -22.77 6.86 10.70
N PRO A 417 -23.72 6.92 9.75
CA PRO A 417 -24.42 5.73 9.26
C PRO A 417 -23.50 4.66 8.67
N LEU A 418 -22.38 5.06 8.03
CA LEU A 418 -21.42 4.09 7.49
C LEU A 418 -20.63 3.38 8.60
N HIS A 419 -20.26 4.08 9.67
CA HIS A 419 -19.58 3.45 10.80
C HIS A 419 -20.50 2.50 11.55
N GLU A 420 -21.74 2.91 11.79
CA GLU A 420 -22.75 2.05 12.40
C GLU A 420 -22.98 0.77 11.59
N ARG A 421 -23.03 0.89 10.26
CA ARG A 421 -23.34 -0.23 9.38
C ARG A 421 -22.15 -1.15 9.05
N LEU A 422 -20.95 -0.59 8.92
CA LEU A 422 -19.78 -1.33 8.43
C LEU A 422 -18.87 -1.84 9.54
N LEU A 423 -18.84 -1.16 10.70
CA LEU A 423 -17.94 -1.53 11.79
C LEU A 423 -18.65 -2.47 12.78
N PRO A 424 -17.95 -3.46 13.35
CA PRO A 424 -18.52 -4.39 14.33
C PRO A 424 -19.32 -3.66 15.41
N ALA A 425 -20.56 -4.07 15.69
CA ALA A 425 -21.39 -3.38 16.69
C ALA A 425 -20.96 -3.69 18.14
N HIS A 426 -20.33 -4.85 18.34
CA HIS A 426 -19.95 -5.41 19.63
C HIS A 426 -18.49 -5.81 19.62
N ASP A 427 -17.90 -5.88 20.81
CA ASP A 427 -16.51 -6.31 21.02
C ASP A 427 -16.45 -7.86 21.01
N ASP A 428 -15.47 -8.44 20.31
CA ASP A 428 -15.16 -9.88 20.36
C ASP A 428 -14.25 -10.22 21.55
N TYR A 429 -13.46 -9.25 21.98
CA TYR A 429 -12.48 -9.37 23.04
C TYR A 429 -12.56 -8.17 23.97
N HIS A 430 -12.35 -8.42 25.25
CA HIS A 430 -12.22 -7.39 26.27
C HIS A 430 -10.90 -7.59 27.02
N VAL A 431 -10.03 -6.59 26.92
CA VAL A 431 -8.70 -6.57 27.55
C VAL A 431 -8.77 -5.76 28.84
N ALA A 432 -8.79 -6.47 29.97
CA ALA A 432 -8.93 -5.90 31.31
C ALA A 432 -7.67 -6.18 32.13
N GLY A 433 -6.78 -5.19 32.24
CA GLY A 433 -5.48 -5.36 32.90
C GLY A 433 -4.61 -6.39 32.18
N ALA A 434 -4.18 -7.43 32.91
CA ALA A 434 -3.43 -8.55 32.35
C ALA A 434 -4.35 -9.72 31.92
N GLU A 435 -5.68 -9.53 31.93
CA GLU A 435 -6.66 -10.54 31.53
C GLU A 435 -7.16 -10.30 30.11
N LEU A 436 -7.30 -11.37 29.33
CA LEU A 436 -8.09 -11.37 28.10
C LEU A 436 -9.41 -12.07 28.37
N ARG A 437 -10.50 -11.42 27.98
CA ARG A 437 -11.84 -11.97 28.06
C ARG A 437 -12.38 -12.10 26.65
N LEU A 438 -12.69 -13.31 26.22
CA LEU A 438 -13.37 -13.52 24.95
C LEU A 438 -14.85 -13.27 25.20
N VAL A 439 -15.43 -12.34 24.46
CA VAL A 439 -16.84 -11.99 24.58
C VAL A 439 -17.60 -12.92 23.66
N TYR A 440 -18.53 -13.68 24.22
CA TYR A 440 -19.39 -14.56 23.42
C TYR A 440 -20.82 -14.06 23.40
N SER A 441 -21.42 -14.14 22.22
CA SER A 441 -22.83 -13.86 21.99
C SER A 441 -23.62 -15.16 21.91
N ALA A 442 -24.92 -15.11 22.23
CA ALA A 442 -25.78 -16.29 22.22
C ALA A 442 -25.92 -16.86 20.80
N ALA A 443 -25.96 -15.97 19.79
CA ALA A 443 -26.03 -16.35 18.39
C ALA A 443 -24.75 -17.07 17.92
N ARG A 444 -23.57 -16.54 18.27
CA ARG A 444 -22.29 -17.15 17.90
C ARG A 444 -22.13 -18.53 18.53
N ARG A 445 -22.45 -18.65 19.82
CA ARG A 445 -22.43 -19.94 20.51
C ARG A 445 -23.36 -20.98 19.87
N ALA A 446 -24.58 -20.59 19.51
CA ALA A 446 -25.53 -21.49 18.86
C ALA A 446 -25.02 -21.96 17.49
N LEU A 447 -24.34 -21.08 16.74
CA LEU A 447 -23.73 -21.40 15.46
C LEU A 447 -22.54 -22.36 15.62
N ASP A 448 -21.64 -22.07 16.56
CA ASP A 448 -20.45 -22.87 16.83
C ASP A 448 -20.86 -24.27 17.35
N GLU A 449 -21.84 -24.35 18.25
CA GLU A 449 -22.42 -25.61 18.72
C GLU A 449 -23.09 -26.40 17.58
N ALA A 450 -23.81 -25.72 16.68
CA ALA A 450 -24.45 -26.36 15.51
C ALA A 450 -23.42 -26.88 14.49
N ASN A 451 -22.28 -26.20 14.36
CA ASN A 451 -21.17 -26.62 13.51
C ASN A 451 -20.25 -27.65 14.19
N GLY A 452 -20.48 -27.96 15.47
CA GLY A 452 -19.68 -28.89 16.25
C GLY A 452 -18.27 -28.37 16.56
N GLU A 453 -18.11 -27.05 16.61
CA GLU A 453 -16.83 -26.42 16.93
C GLU A 453 -16.50 -26.55 18.43
N ASP A 454 -15.21 -26.68 18.73
CA ASP A 454 -14.72 -26.74 20.10
C ASP A 454 -14.66 -25.34 20.71
N LEU A 455 -15.61 -25.04 21.60
CA LEU A 455 -15.71 -23.76 22.29
C LEU A 455 -14.52 -23.45 23.23
N GLU A 456 -13.69 -24.43 23.60
CA GLU A 456 -12.49 -24.17 24.40
C GLU A 456 -11.24 -23.94 23.53
N ALA A 457 -11.25 -24.34 22.26
CA ALA A 457 -10.10 -24.21 21.37
C ALA A 457 -9.58 -22.76 21.24
N PRO A 458 -10.45 -21.73 21.08
CA PRO A 458 -9.98 -20.34 21.05
C PRO A 458 -9.34 -19.89 22.37
N LEU A 459 -9.87 -20.33 23.53
CA LEU A 459 -9.28 -20.01 24.82
C LEU A 459 -7.90 -20.64 24.99
N ASP A 460 -7.77 -21.91 24.62
CA ASP A 460 -6.53 -22.66 24.75
C ASP A 460 -5.44 -22.11 23.83
N GLU A 461 -5.79 -21.65 22.63
CA GLU A 461 -4.86 -20.95 21.75
C GLU A 461 -4.26 -19.70 22.44
N TRP A 462 -5.11 -18.84 22.99
CA TRP A 462 -4.65 -17.63 23.69
C TRP A 462 -3.86 -17.92 24.96
N ARG A 463 -4.23 -18.97 25.71
CA ARG A 463 -3.47 -19.43 26.89
C ARG A 463 -2.06 -19.89 26.50
N GLN A 464 -1.94 -20.65 25.41
CA GLN A 464 -0.65 -21.17 24.92
C GLN A 464 0.29 -20.04 24.46
N ARG A 465 -0.27 -18.95 23.92
CA ARG A 465 0.51 -17.78 23.48
C ARG A 465 1.14 -17.01 24.64
N GLY A 466 0.57 -17.07 25.83
CA GLY A 466 1.15 -16.46 27.04
C GLY A 466 1.22 -14.93 27.05
N LEU A 467 0.48 -14.25 26.17
CA LEU A 467 0.40 -12.78 26.11
C LEU A 467 -0.37 -12.19 27.31
N PHE A 468 -1.32 -12.96 27.85
CA PHE A 468 -2.16 -12.56 28.97
C PHE A 468 -2.00 -13.54 30.14
N ARG A 469 -2.13 -13.02 31.36
CA ARG A 469 -1.99 -13.83 32.58
C ARG A 469 -3.12 -14.84 32.71
N THR A 470 -4.32 -14.44 32.32
CA THR A 470 -5.52 -15.29 32.36
C THR A 470 -6.38 -15.04 31.13
N VAL A 471 -6.95 -16.11 30.58
CA VAL A 471 -7.89 -16.06 29.45
C VAL A 471 -9.16 -16.79 29.83
N LYS A 472 -10.31 -16.12 29.72
CA LYS A 472 -11.62 -16.66 30.09
C LYS A 472 -12.72 -16.13 29.16
N TRP A 473 -13.86 -16.82 29.16
CA TRP A 473 -15.09 -16.30 28.57
C TRP A 473 -15.70 -15.20 29.43
N GLU A 474 -16.26 -14.17 28.79
CA GLU A 474 -17.13 -13.15 29.38
C GLU A 474 -18.46 -13.15 28.63
N LYS A 475 -19.56 -13.21 29.39
CA LYS A 475 -20.89 -13.15 28.81
C LYS A 475 -21.29 -11.69 28.65
N ASP A 476 -21.52 -11.23 27.42
CA ASP A 476 -22.22 -9.98 27.19
C ASP A 476 -23.71 -10.19 27.44
N LEU A 477 -24.18 -9.80 28.63
CA LEU A 477 -25.57 -9.96 29.04
C LEU A 477 -26.52 -9.07 28.23
N GLU A 478 -26.07 -7.91 27.78
CA GLU A 478 -26.91 -6.97 27.03
C GLU A 478 -27.06 -7.44 25.58
N GLN A 479 -25.95 -7.80 24.92
CA GLN A 479 -25.97 -8.37 23.58
C GLN A 479 -26.71 -9.71 23.54
N SER A 480 -26.47 -10.60 24.51
CA SER A 480 -27.18 -11.90 24.57
C SER A 480 -28.69 -11.71 24.65
N ALA A 481 -29.18 -10.72 25.39
CA ALA A 481 -30.62 -10.47 25.53
C ALA A 481 -31.24 -9.90 24.24
N VAL A 482 -30.50 -9.06 23.50
CA VAL A 482 -30.95 -8.53 22.20
C VAL A 482 -31.00 -9.64 21.15
N GLU A 483 -29.94 -10.44 21.05
CA GLU A 483 -29.85 -11.54 20.09
C GLU A 483 -30.86 -12.65 20.38
N GLU A 484 -31.07 -13.03 21.64
CA GLU A 484 -32.10 -14.00 22.03
C GLU A 484 -33.50 -13.52 21.60
N LYS A 485 -33.76 -12.21 21.69
CA LYS A 485 -35.01 -11.60 21.25
C LYS A 485 -35.14 -11.58 19.73
N GLU A 486 -34.08 -11.26 18.99
CA GLU A 486 -34.07 -11.32 17.52
C GLU A 486 -34.24 -12.74 16.99
N ALA A 487 -33.53 -13.71 17.57
CA ALA A 487 -33.66 -15.12 17.24
C ALA A 487 -35.08 -15.63 17.52
N ALA A 488 -35.68 -15.26 18.65
CA ALA A 488 -37.07 -15.58 18.96
C ALA A 488 -38.04 -15.01 17.91
N MET A 489 -37.85 -13.75 17.49
CA MET A 489 -38.67 -13.13 16.43
C MET A 489 -38.52 -13.82 15.07
N ILE A 490 -37.30 -14.24 14.70
CA ILE A 490 -37.04 -14.95 13.43
C ILE A 490 -37.69 -16.34 13.45
N ILE A 491 -37.56 -17.07 14.57
CA ILE A 491 -38.15 -18.40 14.74
C ILE A 491 -39.69 -18.30 14.71
N GLU A 492 -40.29 -17.31 15.38
CA GLU A 492 -41.73 -17.06 15.31
C GLU A 492 -42.19 -16.72 13.88
N ALA A 493 -41.46 -15.86 13.17
CA ALA A 493 -41.77 -15.52 11.78
C ALA A 493 -41.67 -16.74 10.85
N TRP A 494 -40.68 -17.59 11.04
CA TRP A 494 -40.50 -18.82 10.28
C TRP A 494 -41.60 -19.85 10.57
N LEU A 495 -41.95 -20.07 11.85
CA LEU A 495 -43.03 -20.97 12.25
C LEU A 495 -44.39 -20.50 11.70
N ASN A 496 -44.66 -19.19 11.74
CA ASN A 496 -45.89 -18.62 11.19
C ASN A 496 -45.98 -18.79 9.67
N SER A 497 -44.85 -18.73 8.95
CA SER A 497 -44.79 -18.96 7.49
C SER A 497 -44.98 -20.43 7.07
N GLN A 498 -44.89 -21.38 8.01
CA GLN A 498 -45.15 -22.81 7.79
C GLN A 498 -46.61 -23.21 8.06
N THR A 499 -47.38 -22.33 8.71
CA THR A 499 -48.79 -22.56 9.09
C THR A 499 -49.81 -21.89 8.16
N GLU A 500 -49.37 -21.04 7.23
CA GLU A 500 -50.14 -20.58 6.06
C GLU A 500 -49.96 -21.55 4.88
#